data_AF-A0A965YDT7-F1
#
_entry.id   AF-A0A965YDT7-F1
#
_cell.length_a   1.000
_cell.length_b   1.000
_cell.length_c   1.000
_cell.angle_alpha   90.00
_cell.angle_beta   90.00
_cell.angle_gamma   90.00
#
_symmetry.space_group_name_H-M   'P 1'
#
loop_
_entity.id
_entity.type
_entity.pdbx_description
1 polymer ?
#
loop_
_entity_poly.entity_id
_entity_poly.type
_entity_poly.pdbx_seq_one_letter_code
_entity_poly.pdbx_strand_id
1 'polypeptide(L)'
;MKRTLVCFLLSISALWASDLVVLTDGSLHIGRLIQYEAEESLLLEDMEGTQRVYGLDEIMIVRTNVDVESLIAVDWNRIVYHPRQKGGAYEVSPRYTYKGQTYTMETGWGRESEVLQFFDLLQRQSLDEQTQQLITELEHAMKKQSTWMQSGLLTELAGLSMMLTPLFVMNDSSDPPTIPTWAAWTGVAGLGVNIAGLGILVSQLFVNHDQYLQKIADSYNSHSR
;
A
#
# COMPACT_ATOMS: atom_id res chain seq x y z
N MET A 1 50.54 11.52 -20.06
CA MET A 1 50.39 10.34 -19.18
C MET A 1 49.35 10.51 -18.07
N LYS A 2 49.22 11.66 -17.39
CA LYS A 2 48.20 11.83 -16.32
C LYS A 2 46.73 11.81 -16.80
N ARG A 3 46.43 12.36 -17.99
CA ARG A 3 45.06 12.37 -18.55
C ARG A 3 44.57 10.99 -19.01
N THR A 4 45.44 10.19 -19.61
CA THR A 4 45.10 8.81 -20.03
C THR A 4 44.88 7.89 -18.84
N LEU A 5 45.64 8.06 -17.75
CA LEU A 5 45.42 7.32 -16.50
C LEU A 5 44.05 7.65 -15.86
N VAL A 6 43.66 8.92 -15.86
CA VAL A 6 42.35 9.36 -15.33
C VAL A 6 41.20 8.86 -16.20
N CYS A 7 41.31 8.88 -17.53
CA CYS A 7 40.30 8.27 -18.40
C CYS A 7 40.23 6.75 -18.22
N PHE A 8 41.37 6.07 -17.99
CA PHE A 8 41.40 4.62 -17.73
C PHE A 8 40.76 4.26 -16.38
N LEU A 9 41.01 5.04 -15.33
CA LEU A 9 40.38 4.90 -14.02
C LEU A 9 38.87 5.24 -14.06
N LEU A 10 38.47 6.23 -14.87
CA LEU A 10 37.06 6.55 -15.13
C LEU A 10 36.35 5.44 -15.92
N SER A 11 37.03 4.77 -16.86
CA SER A 11 36.47 3.60 -17.55
C SER A 11 36.43 2.34 -16.66
N ILE A 12 37.33 2.19 -15.69
CA ILE A 12 37.29 1.08 -14.72
C ILE A 12 36.16 1.28 -13.70
N SER A 13 35.88 2.51 -13.27
CA SER A 13 34.71 2.81 -12.42
C SER A 13 33.38 2.64 -13.16
N ALA A 14 33.33 2.95 -14.47
CA ALA A 14 32.17 2.65 -15.31
C ALA A 14 31.95 1.13 -15.54
N LEU A 15 32.95 0.29 -15.28
CA LEU A 15 32.87 -1.19 -15.35
C LEU A 15 32.30 -1.81 -14.06
N TRP A 16 32.03 -1.02 -13.02
CA TRP A 16 31.40 -1.46 -11.78
C TRP A 16 29.89 -1.18 -11.79
N ALA A 17 29.26 -1.26 -12.95
CA ALA A 17 27.82 -1.34 -13.06
C ALA A 17 27.42 -2.78 -12.75
N SER A 18 26.91 -3.02 -11.53
CA SER A 18 26.37 -4.31 -11.12
C SER A 18 24.85 -4.28 -11.20
N ASP A 19 24.26 -5.42 -11.50
CA ASP A 19 22.84 -5.62 -11.42
C ASP A 19 22.49 -6.22 -10.06
N LEU A 20 21.41 -5.71 -9.46
CA LEU A 20 20.86 -6.19 -8.20
C LEU A 20 19.57 -6.93 -8.47
N VAL A 21 19.50 -8.16 -7.99
CA VAL A 21 18.29 -8.96 -7.93
C VAL A 21 17.88 -9.09 -6.47
N VAL A 22 16.64 -8.69 -6.19
CA VAL A 22 16.00 -8.88 -4.88
C VAL A 22 15.01 -10.00 -5.01
N LEU A 23 15.13 -11.02 -4.18
CA LEU A 23 14.21 -12.15 -4.18
C LEU A 23 13.00 -11.92 -3.26
N THR A 24 11.97 -12.73 -3.43
CA THR A 24 10.72 -12.68 -2.65
C THR A 24 10.92 -13.07 -1.19
N ASP A 25 11.96 -13.85 -0.88
CA ASP A 25 12.39 -14.15 0.49
C ASP A 25 13.15 -12.99 1.17
N GLY A 26 13.42 -11.90 0.42
CA GLY A 26 14.13 -10.73 0.89
C GLY A 26 15.65 -10.79 0.72
N SER A 27 16.21 -11.89 0.20
CA SER A 27 17.64 -11.98 -0.10
C SER A 27 18.04 -11.06 -1.25
N LEU A 28 19.32 -10.68 -1.25
CA LEU A 28 19.92 -9.75 -2.21
C LEU A 28 21.06 -10.45 -2.94
N HIS A 29 21.01 -10.45 -4.26
CA HIS A 29 22.04 -11.01 -5.11
C HIS A 29 22.57 -9.92 -6.03
N ILE A 30 23.89 -9.71 -5.97
CA ILE A 30 24.60 -8.72 -6.77
C ILE A 30 25.44 -9.48 -7.79
N GLY A 31 25.33 -9.09 -9.05
CA GLY A 31 26.04 -9.77 -10.13
C GLY A 31 25.86 -9.05 -11.46
N ARG A 32 26.03 -9.79 -12.55
CA ARG A 32 25.77 -9.35 -13.91
C ARG A 32 24.56 -10.11 -14.45
N LEU A 33 23.56 -9.39 -14.90
CA LEU A 33 22.41 -9.94 -15.58
C LEU A 33 22.84 -10.41 -16.98
N ILE A 34 22.75 -11.72 -17.22
CA ILE A 34 23.13 -12.32 -18.51
C ILE A 34 21.92 -12.44 -19.42
N GLN A 35 20.77 -12.83 -18.86
CA GLN A 35 19.51 -12.98 -19.58
C GLN A 35 18.36 -12.59 -18.67
N TYR A 36 17.40 -11.87 -19.23
CA TYR A 36 16.15 -11.55 -18.57
C TYR A 36 15.01 -11.71 -19.57
N GLU A 37 14.25 -12.77 -19.37
CA GLU A 37 13.00 -12.98 -20.08
C GLU A 37 11.88 -12.68 -19.10
N ALA A 38 11.17 -11.58 -19.36
CA ALA A 38 10.20 -11.00 -18.43
C ALA A 38 9.06 -11.96 -18.03
N GLU A 39 8.91 -13.10 -18.70
CA GLU A 39 7.87 -14.10 -18.44
C GLU A 39 8.41 -15.51 -18.12
N GLU A 40 9.73 -15.75 -18.18
CA GLU A 40 10.29 -17.10 -18.01
C GLU A 40 11.30 -17.18 -16.86
N SER A 41 12.47 -16.56 -17.02
CA SER A 41 13.55 -16.70 -16.05
C SER A 41 14.55 -15.57 -16.13
N LEU A 42 15.31 -15.42 -15.04
CA LEU A 42 16.44 -14.52 -14.95
C LEU A 42 17.72 -15.31 -14.73
N LEU A 43 18.72 -15.09 -15.57
CA LEU A 43 20.07 -15.63 -15.40
C LEU A 43 20.99 -14.53 -14.87
N LEU A 44 21.49 -14.73 -13.65
CA LEU A 44 22.45 -13.85 -13.00
C LEU A 44 23.79 -14.56 -12.87
N GLU A 45 24.88 -13.93 -13.28
CA GLU A 45 26.24 -14.34 -12.94
C GLU A 45 26.70 -13.55 -11.72
N ASP A 46 26.97 -14.22 -10.60
CA ASP A 46 27.45 -13.56 -9.40
C ASP A 46 28.89 -13.04 -9.56
N MET A 47 29.35 -12.27 -8.58
CA MET A 47 30.69 -11.65 -8.61
C MET A 47 31.85 -12.67 -8.61
N GLU A 48 31.58 -13.93 -8.28
CA GLU A 48 32.54 -15.04 -8.31
C GLU A 48 32.52 -15.81 -9.65
N GLY A 49 31.62 -15.42 -10.58
CA GLY A 49 31.44 -16.06 -11.88
C GLY A 49 30.51 -17.28 -11.84
N THR A 50 29.79 -17.49 -10.73
CA THR A 50 28.80 -18.57 -10.62
C THR A 50 27.48 -18.10 -11.20
N GLN A 51 26.93 -18.87 -12.13
CA GLN A 51 25.65 -18.58 -12.74
C GLN A 51 24.50 -19.17 -11.92
N ARG A 52 23.46 -18.36 -11.69
CA ARG A 52 22.24 -18.74 -10.98
C ARG A 52 21.04 -18.36 -11.82
N VAL A 53 20.10 -19.29 -11.92
CA VAL A 53 18.81 -19.08 -12.58
C VAL A 53 17.77 -18.86 -11.49
N TYR A 54 16.99 -17.79 -11.65
CA TYR A 54 15.86 -17.48 -10.79
C TYR A 54 14.56 -17.59 -11.59
N GLY A 55 13.59 -18.30 -11.01
CA GLY A 55 12.21 -18.29 -11.48
C GLY A 55 11.55 -16.94 -11.25
N LEU A 56 10.51 -16.63 -12.02
CA LEU A 56 9.79 -15.35 -11.90
C LEU A 56 9.15 -15.16 -10.51
N ASP A 57 8.64 -16.24 -9.91
CA ASP A 57 8.02 -16.26 -8.59
C ASP A 57 9.03 -16.02 -7.45
N GLU A 58 10.32 -16.21 -7.74
CA GLU A 58 11.41 -15.92 -6.81
C GLU A 58 11.84 -14.45 -6.88
N ILE A 59 11.56 -13.74 -7.97
CA ILE A 59 12.07 -12.38 -8.21
C ILE A 59 11.06 -11.34 -7.74
N MET A 60 11.51 -10.48 -6.84
CA MET A 60 10.74 -9.33 -6.39
C MET A 60 11.09 -8.08 -7.20
N ILE A 61 12.39 -7.83 -7.39
CA ILE A 61 12.90 -6.60 -8.03
C ILE A 61 14.17 -6.90 -8.80
N VAL A 62 14.28 -6.34 -10.00
CA VAL A 62 15.53 -6.26 -10.74
C VAL A 62 15.91 -4.78 -10.91
N ARG A 63 17.14 -4.44 -10.56
CA ARG A 63 17.73 -3.12 -10.80
C ARG A 63 19.01 -3.32 -11.60
N THR A 64 19.07 -2.69 -12.77
CA THR A 64 20.25 -2.76 -13.62
C THR A 64 21.11 -1.51 -13.49
N ASN A 65 22.41 -1.66 -13.75
CA ASN A 65 23.38 -0.56 -13.69
C ASN A 65 23.38 0.18 -12.34
N VAL A 66 23.28 -0.55 -11.25
CA VAL A 66 23.35 0.03 -9.91
C VAL A 66 24.82 0.30 -9.57
N ASP A 67 25.08 1.51 -9.09
CA ASP A 67 26.38 1.86 -8.54
C ASP A 67 26.67 1.01 -7.30
N VAL A 68 27.76 0.24 -7.33
CA VAL A 68 28.18 -0.65 -6.25
C VAL A 68 28.38 0.11 -4.94
N GLU A 69 28.84 1.37 -4.98
CA GLU A 69 28.96 2.19 -3.76
C GLU A 69 27.60 2.46 -3.12
N SER A 70 26.55 2.66 -3.93
CA SER A 70 25.18 2.83 -3.45
C SER A 70 24.58 1.55 -2.86
N LEU A 71 25.02 0.38 -3.34
CA LEU A 71 24.62 -0.91 -2.79
C LEU A 71 25.22 -1.14 -1.40
N ILE A 72 26.46 -0.71 -1.19
CA ILE A 72 27.20 -0.91 0.07
C ILE A 72 26.82 0.16 1.11
N ALA A 73 26.50 1.38 0.68
CA ALA A 73 26.23 2.50 1.58
C ALA A 73 24.84 2.47 2.24
N VAL A 74 23.91 1.62 1.77
CA VAL A 74 22.52 1.58 2.22
C VAL A 74 22.22 0.24 2.87
N ASP A 75 21.57 0.27 4.04
CA ASP A 75 20.98 -0.93 4.62
C ASP A 75 19.68 -1.27 3.87
N TRP A 76 19.80 -2.15 2.88
CA TRP A 76 18.70 -2.57 2.02
C TRP A 76 17.64 -3.40 2.75
N ASN A 77 17.99 -4.00 3.90
CA ASN A 77 17.06 -4.74 4.75
C ASN A 77 16.26 -3.82 5.66
N ARG A 78 16.48 -2.51 5.62
CA ARG A 78 15.78 -1.56 6.48
C ARG A 78 14.54 -0.98 5.80
N ILE A 79 13.45 -0.89 6.56
CA ILE A 79 12.28 -0.09 6.16
C ILE A 79 12.55 1.36 6.55
N VAL A 80 12.61 2.25 5.55
CA VAL A 80 12.66 3.71 5.78
C VAL A 80 11.23 4.25 5.74
N TYR A 81 10.71 4.64 6.90
CA TYR A 81 9.40 5.28 6.99
C TYR A 81 9.50 6.77 6.68
N HIS A 82 8.61 7.23 5.80
CA HIS A 82 8.39 8.65 5.54
C HIS A 82 6.97 9.01 5.99
N PRO A 83 6.83 9.90 7.00
CA PRO A 83 5.53 10.29 7.51
C PRO A 83 4.77 11.13 6.48
N ARG A 84 3.45 11.14 6.64
CA ARG A 84 2.54 11.99 5.86
C ARG A 84 2.96 13.46 5.96
N GLN A 85 2.97 14.16 4.82
CA GLN A 85 3.25 15.59 4.78
C GLN A 85 2.06 16.34 4.21
N LYS A 86 1.56 17.34 4.94
CA LYS A 86 0.51 18.25 4.48
C LYS A 86 1.12 19.63 4.27
N GLY A 87 1.08 20.15 3.04
CA GLY A 87 1.66 21.43 2.69
C GLY A 87 0.75 22.21 1.73
N GLY A 88 0.14 23.29 2.21
CA GLY A 88 -0.68 24.19 1.38
C GLY A 88 -1.78 23.44 0.61
N ALA A 89 -1.63 23.37 -0.72
CA ALA A 89 -2.59 22.75 -1.63
C ALA A 89 -2.31 21.26 -1.93
N TYR A 90 -1.28 20.64 -1.34
CA TYR A 90 -0.95 19.24 -1.60
C TYR A 90 -0.77 18.43 -0.31
N GLU A 91 -1.14 17.15 -0.39
CA GLU A 91 -0.94 16.15 0.64
C GLU A 91 -0.13 15.00 0.04
N VAL A 92 0.97 14.64 0.72
CA VAL A 92 1.79 13.48 0.37
C VAL A 92 1.47 12.38 1.36
N SER A 93 0.91 11.28 0.84
CA SER A 93 0.62 10.07 1.63
C SER A 93 1.89 9.53 2.29
N PRO A 94 1.78 8.90 3.47
CA PRO A 94 2.91 8.21 4.08
C PRO A 94 3.40 7.11 3.15
N ARG A 95 4.70 6.81 3.23
CA ARG A 95 5.34 5.85 2.32
C ARG A 95 6.47 5.12 3.02
N TYR A 96 6.72 3.89 2.60
CA TYR A 96 7.94 3.18 2.94
C TYR A 96 8.88 3.16 1.76
N THR A 97 10.17 3.29 2.04
CA THR A 97 11.20 2.85 1.12
C THR A 97 11.80 1.57 1.67
N TYR A 98 11.67 0.48 0.91
CA TYR A 98 12.22 -0.83 1.24
C TYR A 98 12.83 -1.42 -0.03
N LYS A 99 14.08 -1.91 0.06
CA LYS A 99 14.79 -2.53 -1.06
C LYS A 99 14.87 -1.65 -2.33
N GLY A 100 14.99 -0.32 -2.15
CA GLY A 100 15.05 0.64 -3.25
C GLY A 100 13.76 0.80 -4.04
N GLN A 101 12.64 0.34 -3.48
CA GLN A 101 11.29 0.64 -3.96
C GLN A 101 10.52 1.45 -2.92
N THR A 102 9.69 2.35 -3.43
CA THR A 102 8.82 3.17 -2.61
C THR A 102 7.39 2.63 -2.71
N TYR A 103 6.81 2.32 -1.56
CA TYR A 103 5.47 1.80 -1.42
C TYR A 103 4.59 2.86 -0.75
N THR A 104 3.47 3.19 -1.38
CA THR A 104 2.51 4.14 -0.81
C THR A 104 1.72 3.46 0.29
N MET A 105 1.66 4.06 1.48
CA MET A 105 1.04 3.46 2.67
C MET A 105 -0.26 4.16 3.04
N GLU A 106 -1.13 4.37 2.07
CA GLU A 106 -2.38 5.09 2.28
C GLU A 106 -3.39 4.22 3.02
N THR A 107 -3.48 4.43 4.33
CA THR A 107 -4.38 3.70 5.24
C THR A 107 -5.79 4.28 5.31
N GLY A 108 -6.08 5.26 4.45
CA GLY A 108 -7.41 5.81 4.24
C GLY A 108 -8.21 5.00 3.21
N TRP A 109 -9.46 5.41 3.01
CA TRP A 109 -10.35 4.72 2.07
C TRP A 109 -9.83 4.78 0.63
N GLY A 110 -9.80 3.63 -0.05
CA GLY A 110 -9.56 3.53 -1.49
C GLY A 110 -8.22 2.92 -1.92
N ARG A 111 -7.24 2.79 -1.01
CA ARG A 111 -5.90 2.22 -1.33
C ARG A 111 -5.41 1.17 -0.32
N GLU A 112 -6.32 0.62 0.46
CA GLU A 112 -6.06 -0.46 1.43
C GLU A 112 -5.33 -1.66 0.79
N SER A 113 -5.64 -1.99 -0.47
CA SER A 113 -5.04 -3.12 -1.18
C SER A 113 -3.54 -3.00 -1.38
N GLU A 114 -3.01 -1.78 -1.62
CA GLU A 114 -1.56 -1.58 -1.81
C GLU A 114 -0.80 -1.84 -0.50
N VAL A 115 -1.36 -1.38 0.61
CA VAL A 115 -0.82 -1.59 1.96
C VAL A 115 -0.80 -3.08 2.31
N LEU A 116 -1.93 -3.77 2.08
CA LEU A 116 -2.05 -5.20 2.37
C LEU A 116 -1.15 -6.06 1.47
N GLN A 117 -0.99 -5.71 0.19
CA GLN A 117 -0.06 -6.41 -0.72
C GLN A 117 1.39 -6.28 -0.26
N PHE A 118 1.79 -5.10 0.19
CA PHE A 118 3.13 -4.90 0.74
C PHE A 118 3.35 -5.73 2.02
N PHE A 119 2.34 -5.83 2.89
CA PHE A 119 2.44 -6.66 4.09
C PHE A 119 2.42 -8.16 3.80
N ASP A 120 1.67 -8.63 2.81
CA ASP A 120 1.73 -10.03 2.35
C ASP A 120 3.16 -10.38 1.89
N LEU A 121 3.79 -9.49 1.14
CA LEU A 121 5.18 -9.62 0.73
C LEU A 121 6.13 -9.66 1.93
N LEU A 122 5.96 -8.77 2.92
CA LEU A 122 6.77 -8.77 4.15
C LEU A 122 6.58 -10.04 4.98
N GLN A 123 5.36 -10.57 5.06
CA GLN A 123 5.03 -11.77 5.84
C GLN A 123 5.62 -13.06 5.24
N ARG A 124 6.01 -13.05 3.96
CA ARG A 124 6.76 -14.16 3.36
C ARG A 124 8.19 -14.24 3.90
N GLN A 125 8.66 -13.20 4.56
CA GLN A 125 9.95 -13.16 5.24
C GLN A 125 9.78 -13.59 6.70
N SER A 126 10.86 -14.01 7.35
CA SER A 126 10.83 -14.30 8.79
C SER A 126 10.66 -13.00 9.58
N LEU A 127 9.42 -12.69 9.98
CA LEU A 127 9.12 -11.55 10.84
C LEU A 127 9.16 -11.96 12.30
N ASP A 128 9.58 -11.03 13.17
CA ASP A 128 9.40 -11.18 14.60
C ASP A 128 7.92 -11.09 14.99
N GLU A 129 7.58 -11.71 16.12
CA GLU A 129 6.21 -11.82 16.62
C GLU A 129 5.56 -10.44 16.85
N GLN A 130 6.33 -9.46 17.30
CA GLN A 130 5.84 -8.11 17.57
C GLN A 130 5.48 -7.37 16.26
N THR A 131 6.34 -7.44 15.25
CA THR A 131 6.07 -6.86 13.93
C THR A 131 4.86 -7.54 13.28
N GLN A 132 4.76 -8.86 13.38
CA GLN A 132 3.61 -9.61 12.85
C GLN A 132 2.30 -9.23 13.55
N GLN A 133 2.32 -9.06 14.86
CA GLN A 133 1.16 -8.59 15.62
C GLN A 133 0.73 -7.18 15.18
N LEU A 134 1.67 -6.25 15.05
CA LEU A 134 1.37 -4.87 14.63
C LEU A 134 0.76 -4.80 13.23
N ILE A 135 1.25 -5.63 12.30
CA ILE A 135 0.67 -5.76 10.95
C ILE A 135 -0.77 -6.29 11.07
N THR A 136 -0.97 -7.37 11.82
CA THR A 136 -2.31 -7.99 11.99
C THR A 136 -3.32 -7.01 12.60
N GLU A 137 -2.92 -6.23 13.60
CA GLU A 137 -3.77 -5.20 14.21
C GLU A 137 -4.14 -4.10 13.21
N LEU A 138 -3.19 -3.65 12.39
CA LEU A 138 -3.44 -2.67 11.33
C LEU A 138 -4.42 -3.21 10.29
N GLU A 139 -4.22 -4.44 9.82
CA GLU A 139 -5.14 -5.07 8.86
C GLU A 139 -6.56 -5.16 9.42
N HIS A 140 -6.69 -5.56 10.70
CA HIS A 140 -7.98 -5.66 11.36
C HIS A 140 -8.66 -4.30 11.46
N ALA A 141 -7.91 -3.25 11.82
CA ALA A 141 -8.43 -1.89 11.93
C ALA A 141 -8.92 -1.36 10.56
N MET A 142 -8.16 -1.60 9.49
CA MET A 142 -8.53 -1.21 8.12
C MET A 142 -9.78 -1.97 7.64
N LYS A 143 -9.82 -3.31 7.82
CA LYS A 143 -11.01 -4.13 7.48
C LYS A 143 -12.27 -3.67 8.24
N LYS A 144 -12.11 -3.29 9.52
CA LYS A 144 -13.19 -2.74 10.32
C LYS A 144 -13.67 -1.39 9.79
N GLN A 145 -12.77 -0.47 9.45
CA GLN A 145 -13.11 0.83 8.84
C GLN A 145 -13.90 0.64 7.53
N SER A 146 -13.44 -0.26 6.65
CA SER A 146 -14.13 -0.62 5.41
C SER A 146 -15.55 -1.15 5.65
N THR A 147 -15.72 -2.03 6.64
CA THR A 147 -17.04 -2.55 7.05
C THR A 147 -17.97 -1.43 7.54
N TRP A 148 -17.46 -0.50 8.35
CA TRP A 148 -18.25 0.64 8.82
C TRP A 148 -18.67 1.57 7.68
N MET A 149 -17.80 1.81 6.69
CA MET A 149 -18.19 2.60 5.52
C MET A 149 -19.27 1.92 4.68
N GLN A 150 -19.16 0.61 4.45
CA GLN A 150 -20.21 -0.14 3.76
C GLN A 150 -21.54 -0.07 4.52
N SER A 151 -21.50 -0.19 5.85
CA SER A 151 -22.68 -0.03 6.70
C SER A 151 -23.27 1.39 6.60
N GLY A 152 -22.44 2.43 6.60
CA GLY A 152 -22.87 3.81 6.39
C GLY A 152 -23.56 4.00 5.04
N LEU A 153 -22.99 3.47 3.95
CA LEU A 153 -23.58 3.53 2.61
C LEU A 153 -24.92 2.79 2.52
N LEU A 154 -25.02 1.59 3.10
CA LEU A 154 -26.27 0.84 3.15
C LEU A 154 -27.34 1.58 3.95
N THR A 155 -26.94 2.27 5.01
CA THR A 155 -27.83 3.11 5.82
C THR A 155 -28.35 4.29 4.99
N GLU A 156 -27.49 4.99 4.23
CA GLU A 156 -27.93 6.03 3.27
C GLU A 156 -28.93 5.49 2.25
N LEU A 157 -28.66 4.33 1.66
CA LEU A 157 -29.56 3.72 0.68
C LEU A 157 -30.90 3.35 1.29
N ALA A 158 -30.91 2.85 2.53
CA ALA A 158 -32.12 2.54 3.26
C ALA A 158 -32.94 3.80 3.55
N GLY A 159 -32.32 4.89 4.04
CA GLY A 159 -33.03 6.13 4.33
C GLY A 159 -33.54 6.82 3.06
N LEU A 160 -32.76 6.83 1.97
CA LEU A 160 -33.23 7.26 0.64
C LEU A 160 -34.43 6.43 0.17
N SER A 161 -34.38 5.11 0.32
CA SER A 161 -35.50 4.23 -0.05
C SER A 161 -36.75 4.56 0.75
N MET A 162 -36.62 4.82 2.05
CA MET A 162 -37.73 5.24 2.91
C MET A 162 -38.30 6.61 2.50
N MET A 163 -37.44 7.57 2.13
CA MET A 163 -37.89 8.88 1.64
C MET A 163 -38.63 8.79 0.31
N LEU A 164 -38.23 7.88 -0.58
CA LEU A 164 -38.83 7.72 -1.91
C LEU A 164 -40.04 6.78 -1.93
N THR A 165 -40.17 5.87 -0.96
CA THR A 165 -41.28 4.91 -0.86
C THR A 165 -42.66 5.58 -0.96
N PRO A 166 -42.95 6.68 -0.24
CA PRO A 166 -44.21 7.39 -0.39
C PRO A 166 -44.53 7.83 -1.81
N LEU A 167 -43.53 8.27 -2.58
CA LEU A 167 -43.75 8.75 -3.96
C LEU A 167 -44.16 7.61 -4.90
N PHE A 168 -43.58 6.42 -4.73
CA PHE A 168 -43.93 5.25 -5.55
C PHE A 168 -45.27 4.63 -5.15
N VAL A 169 -45.60 4.61 -3.86
CA VAL A 169 -46.86 4.03 -3.36
C VAL A 169 -48.06 4.96 -3.59
N MET A 170 -47.85 6.28 -3.52
CA MET A 170 -48.94 7.25 -3.72
C MET A 170 -49.28 7.49 -5.20
N ASN A 171 -48.40 7.14 -6.14
CA ASN A 171 -48.64 7.30 -7.58
C ASN A 171 -49.78 6.39 -8.09
N ASP A 172 -50.15 5.35 -7.34
CA ASP A 172 -51.27 4.44 -7.63
C ASP A 172 -52.60 4.85 -6.96
N SER A 173 -52.64 5.90 -6.14
CA SER A 173 -53.84 6.29 -5.37
C SER A 173 -54.46 7.60 -5.87
N SER A 174 -55.69 7.50 -6.39
CA SER A 174 -56.52 8.59 -6.91
C SER A 174 -56.96 9.64 -5.86
N ASP A 175 -57.17 10.88 -6.33
CA ASP A 175 -57.57 12.11 -5.62
C ASP A 175 -58.63 11.99 -4.49
N PRO A 176 -58.60 12.88 -3.47
CA PRO A 176 -57.72 14.06 -3.34
C PRO A 176 -56.40 13.76 -2.61
N PRO A 177 -55.32 14.55 -2.83
CA PRO A 177 -53.96 14.20 -2.45
C PRO A 177 -53.65 14.73 -1.04
N THR A 178 -54.35 14.26 -0.03
CA THR A 178 -53.87 14.42 1.34
C THR A 178 -52.73 13.44 1.56
N ILE A 179 -51.51 13.95 1.75
CA ILE A 179 -50.35 13.11 2.13
C ILE A 179 -50.71 12.39 3.42
N PRO A 180 -50.85 11.05 3.40
CA PRO A 180 -51.26 10.32 4.57
C PRO A 180 -50.16 10.39 5.64
N THR A 181 -50.55 10.43 6.91
CA THR A 181 -49.61 10.67 8.02
C THR A 181 -48.47 9.65 8.06
N TRP A 182 -48.70 8.40 7.63
CA TRP A 182 -47.65 7.39 7.52
C TRP A 182 -46.55 7.81 6.53
N ALA A 183 -46.91 8.41 5.39
CA ALA A 183 -45.96 8.86 4.37
C ALA A 183 -45.04 9.97 4.89
N ALA A 184 -45.61 10.91 5.65
CA ALA A 184 -44.84 11.95 6.32
C ALA A 184 -43.87 11.37 7.38
N TRP A 185 -44.33 10.42 8.20
CA TRP A 185 -43.49 9.75 9.20
C TRP A 185 -42.38 8.91 8.57
N THR A 186 -42.67 8.16 7.50
CA THR A 186 -41.67 7.36 6.78
C THR A 186 -40.60 8.26 6.15
N GLY A 187 -41.00 9.41 5.58
CA GLY A 187 -40.06 10.40 5.04
C GLY A 187 -39.14 11.00 6.11
N VAL A 188 -39.69 11.41 7.26
CA VAL A 188 -38.90 11.94 8.39
C VAL A 188 -37.97 10.88 8.98
N ALA A 189 -38.45 9.63 9.11
CA ALA A 189 -37.62 8.52 9.55
C ALA A 189 -36.47 8.24 8.56
N GLY A 190 -36.74 8.29 7.25
CA GLY A 190 -35.72 8.14 6.20
C GLY A 190 -34.64 9.23 6.27
N LEU A 191 -35.02 10.49 6.53
CA LEU A 191 -34.05 11.57 6.78
C LEU A 191 -33.17 11.29 8.01
N GLY A 192 -33.76 10.80 9.11
CA GLY A 192 -33.00 10.45 10.31
C GLY A 192 -31.99 9.32 10.06
N VAL A 193 -32.38 8.32 9.26
CA VAL A 193 -31.51 7.22 8.84
C VAL A 193 -30.33 7.74 8.00
N ASN A 194 -30.56 8.65 7.04
CA ASN A 194 -29.47 9.27 6.26
C ASN A 194 -28.56 10.17 7.11
N ILE A 195 -29.08 10.87 8.12
CA ILE A 195 -28.18 11.65 9.00
C ILE A 195 -27.24 10.70 9.78
N ALA A 196 -27.75 9.55 10.22
CA ALA A 196 -26.94 8.55 10.90
C ALA A 196 -25.90 7.90 9.95
N GLY A 197 -26.30 7.55 8.73
CA GLY A 197 -25.41 7.00 7.70
C GLY A 197 -24.27 7.96 7.34
N LEU A 198 -24.58 9.23 7.06
CA LEU A 198 -23.59 10.29 6.85
C LEU A 198 -22.66 10.47 8.05
N GLY A 199 -23.19 10.42 9.27
CA GLY A 199 -22.37 10.49 10.49
C GLY A 199 -21.33 9.39 10.55
N ILE A 200 -21.71 8.15 10.23
CA ILE A 200 -20.79 7.00 10.14
C ILE A 200 -19.76 7.25 9.04
N LEU A 201 -20.19 7.62 7.82
CA LEU A 201 -19.28 7.86 6.69
C LEU A 201 -18.24 8.95 6.99
N VAL A 202 -18.69 10.12 7.48
CA VAL A 202 -17.81 11.24 7.84
C VAL A 202 -16.83 10.85 8.94
N SER A 203 -17.29 10.08 9.94
CA SER A 203 -16.41 9.62 11.03
C SER A 203 -15.28 8.73 10.52
N GLN A 204 -15.51 7.95 9.46
CA GLN A 204 -14.51 7.03 8.91
C GLN A 204 -13.60 7.67 7.84
N LEU A 205 -14.06 8.70 7.13
CA LEU A 205 -13.27 9.38 6.07
C LEU A 205 -11.97 10.02 6.59
N PHE A 206 -11.92 10.38 7.87
CA PHE A 206 -10.76 11.05 8.47
C PHE A 206 -9.90 10.17 9.36
N VAL A 207 -10.25 8.88 9.50
CA VAL A 207 -9.45 7.93 10.27
C VAL A 207 -8.26 7.49 9.43
N ASN A 208 -7.07 7.74 9.96
CA ASN A 208 -5.80 7.30 9.39
C ASN A 208 -5.05 6.46 10.43
N HIS A 209 -4.43 5.38 9.98
CA HIS A 209 -3.74 4.43 10.83
C HIS A 209 -2.21 4.62 10.80
N ASP A 210 -1.74 5.81 10.41
CA ASP A 210 -0.32 6.13 10.18
C ASP A 210 0.59 5.78 11.38
N GLN A 211 0.08 5.83 12.61
CA GLN A 211 0.83 5.43 13.81
C GLN A 211 1.27 3.96 13.81
N TYR A 212 0.48 3.06 13.20
CA TYR A 212 0.85 1.65 13.07
C TYR A 212 2.02 1.50 12.12
N LEU A 213 2.03 2.29 11.04
CA LEU A 213 3.10 2.24 10.04
C LEU A 213 4.46 2.56 10.68
N GLN A 214 4.53 3.66 11.42
CA GLN A 214 5.77 4.02 12.10
C GLN A 214 6.24 2.90 13.06
N LYS A 215 5.32 2.35 13.87
CA LYS A 215 5.64 1.26 14.81
C LYS A 215 6.10 -0.02 14.13
N ILE A 216 5.49 -0.38 13.00
CA ILE A 216 5.89 -1.55 12.20
C ILE A 216 7.32 -1.36 11.68
N ALA A 217 7.63 -0.19 11.12
CA ALA A 217 8.97 0.10 10.62
C ALA A 217 10.02 0.08 11.76
N ASP A 218 9.70 0.66 12.91
CA ASP A 218 10.60 0.68 14.06
C ASP A 218 10.82 -0.74 14.63
N SER A 219 9.76 -1.54 14.75
CA SER A 219 9.81 -2.92 15.24
C SER A 219 10.65 -3.81 14.31
N TYR A 220 10.37 -3.78 13.01
CA TYR A 220 11.11 -4.54 12.00
C TYR A 220 12.60 -4.20 12.02
N ASN A 221 12.93 -2.91 11.97
CA ASN A 221 14.32 -2.44 11.95
C ASN A 221 15.08 -2.74 13.24
N SER A 222 14.39 -2.96 14.36
CA SER A 222 15.04 -3.30 15.63
C SER A 222 15.47 -4.77 15.70
N HIS A 223 14.76 -5.65 14.98
CA HIS A 223 15.04 -7.09 14.91
C HIS A 223 15.93 -7.49 13.73
N SER A 224 16.02 -6.67 12.68
CA SER A 224 16.90 -6.91 11.54
C SER A 224 18.37 -6.46 11.74
N ARG A 225 18.73 -5.99 12.94
CA ARG A 225 20.12 -5.66 13.35
C ARG A 225 20.81 -6.83 14.00
#